data_AF-A0ABC8J055-F1
#
_entry.id   AF-A0ABC8J055-F1
#
_cell.length_a   1.000
_cell.length_b   1.000
_cell.length_c   1.000
_cell.angle_alpha   90.00
_cell.angle_beta   90.00
_cell.angle_gamma   90.00
#
_symmetry.space_group_name_H-M   'P 1'
#
loop_
_entity.id
_entity.type
_entity.pdbx_description
1 polymer ?
#
loop_
_entity_poly.entity_id
_entity_poly.type
_entity_poly.pdbx_seq_one_letter_code
_entity_poly.pdbx_strand_id
1 'polypeptide(L)'
;MKKLLVISLLLILNYVATSQPVTDPVAFLRCLERQPTDPASPNSAVAYIPTNSSFTTVLRSRIPNLRFDKPTTPKPLAIVAAATWTHIQAALGCARELSLQVRIRSGGHDFEGLSYTSTVPFFVLDMFSFRNVDVNVTDGTAWVDAGATTGELYYRIAEKSNVLGFPAGLCTTLGVGGHFSGGGYGTMMRKYGLSVDNVVGSGIVDSNGNIFTDRVSMGEDRFWAIRGGGAA
;
A
#
# COMPACT_ATOMS: atom_id res chain seq x y z
N MET A 1 -50.21 44.93 -30.70
CA MET A 1 -50.00 43.46 -30.64
C MET A 1 -48.73 43.19 -29.82
N LYS A 2 -48.87 42.81 -28.54
CA LYS A 2 -47.73 42.54 -27.65
C LYS A 2 -47.35 41.06 -27.76
N LYS A 3 -46.13 40.76 -28.22
CA LYS A 3 -45.59 39.39 -28.28
C LYS A 3 -45.10 39.00 -26.88
N LEU A 4 -45.65 37.92 -26.34
CA LEU A 4 -45.24 37.32 -25.07
C LEU A 4 -44.01 36.43 -25.34
N LEU A 5 -42.87 36.76 -24.74
CA LEU A 5 -41.65 35.96 -24.81
C LEU A 5 -41.68 34.95 -23.65
N VAL A 6 -41.83 33.67 -23.95
CA VAL A 6 -41.78 32.59 -22.95
C VAL A 6 -40.33 32.10 -22.87
N ILE A 7 -39.65 32.41 -21.78
CA ILE A 7 -38.31 31.90 -21.48
C ILE A 7 -38.49 30.58 -20.74
N SER A 8 -38.18 29.46 -21.40
CA SER A 8 -38.19 28.13 -20.80
C SER A 8 -36.88 27.91 -20.04
N LEU A 9 -36.95 27.95 -18.71
CA LEU A 9 -35.81 27.68 -17.83
C LEU A 9 -35.63 26.16 -17.69
N LEU A 10 -34.65 25.59 -18.42
CA LEU A 10 -34.24 24.19 -18.24
C LEU A 10 -33.44 24.05 -16.93
N LEU A 11 -34.11 23.52 -15.90
CA LEU A 11 -33.47 23.04 -14.68
C LEU A 11 -32.74 21.73 -14.99
N ILE A 12 -31.43 21.80 -15.20
CA ILE A 12 -30.57 20.61 -15.26
C ILE A 12 -30.40 20.11 -13.81
N LEU A 13 -31.15 19.07 -13.44
CA LEU A 13 -30.85 18.31 -12.21
C LEU A 13 -29.53 17.56 -12.42
N ASN A 14 -28.44 18.11 -11.92
CA ASN A 14 -27.21 17.36 -11.70
C ASN A 14 -27.47 16.37 -10.55
N TYR A 15 -27.89 15.15 -10.88
CA TYR A 15 -27.85 14.03 -9.94
C TYR A 15 -26.37 13.72 -9.67
N VAL A 16 -25.85 14.25 -8.57
CA VAL A 16 -24.61 13.72 -7.97
C VAL A 16 -25.01 12.39 -7.36
N ALA A 17 -24.81 11.30 -8.11
CA ALA A 17 -24.96 9.95 -7.57
C ALA A 17 -23.87 9.75 -6.51
N THR A 18 -24.20 9.95 -5.25
CA THR A 18 -23.34 9.51 -4.14
C THR A 18 -23.42 8.00 -4.09
N SER A 19 -22.44 7.29 -4.67
CA SER A 19 -22.30 5.85 -4.44
C SER A 19 -22.06 5.64 -2.95
N GLN A 20 -22.99 4.96 -2.28
CA GLN A 20 -22.72 4.53 -0.91
C GLN A 20 -21.61 3.47 -0.94
N PRO A 21 -20.58 3.57 -0.09
CA PRO A 21 -19.53 2.57 -0.03
C PRO A 21 -20.12 1.20 0.34
N VAL A 22 -19.75 0.18 -0.42
CA VAL A 22 -20.25 -1.18 -0.20
C VAL A 22 -19.66 -1.74 1.09
N THR A 23 -20.51 -2.16 2.03
CA THR A 23 -20.08 -2.73 3.32
C THR A 23 -20.09 -4.26 3.35
N ASP A 24 -20.43 -4.92 2.24
CA ASP A 24 -20.46 -6.39 2.12
C ASP A 24 -19.07 -6.93 1.73
N PRO A 25 -18.36 -7.66 2.61
CA PRO A 25 -17.07 -8.27 2.29
C PRO A 25 -17.14 -9.25 1.10
N VAL A 26 -18.29 -9.90 0.88
CA VAL A 26 -18.47 -10.86 -0.22
C VAL A 26 -18.54 -10.14 -1.57
N ALA A 27 -19.06 -8.91 -1.61
CA ALA A 27 -19.01 -8.08 -2.81
C ALA A 27 -17.57 -7.71 -3.20
N PHE A 28 -16.68 -7.49 -2.22
CA PHE A 28 -15.27 -7.25 -2.47
C PHE A 28 -14.57 -8.46 -3.09
N LEU A 29 -14.80 -9.67 -2.57
CA LEU A 29 -14.26 -10.91 -3.17
C LEU A 29 -14.75 -11.10 -4.61
N ARG A 30 -16.05 -10.95 -4.85
CA ARG A 30 -16.62 -11.03 -6.20
C ARG A 30 -16.06 -9.98 -7.15
N CYS A 31 -15.63 -8.83 -6.65
CA CYS A 31 -14.90 -7.86 -7.46
C CYS A 31 -13.51 -8.39 -7.81
N LEU A 32 -12.73 -8.86 -6.83
CA LEU A 32 -11.38 -9.38 -7.06
C LEU A 32 -11.34 -10.53 -8.08
N GLU A 33 -12.33 -11.43 -8.03
CA GLU A 33 -12.47 -12.55 -8.97
C GLU A 33 -12.76 -12.10 -10.41
N ARG A 34 -13.36 -10.91 -10.59
CA ARG A 34 -13.63 -10.32 -11.91
C ARG A 34 -12.44 -9.53 -12.47
N GLN A 35 -11.51 -9.12 -11.61
CA GLN A 35 -10.31 -8.39 -12.04
C GLN A 35 -9.38 -9.34 -12.81
N PRO A 36 -8.58 -8.81 -13.77
CA PRO A 36 -7.53 -9.58 -14.41
C PRO A 36 -6.62 -10.24 -13.36
N THR A 37 -6.29 -11.51 -13.55
CA THR A 37 -5.50 -12.30 -12.61
C THR A 37 -4.50 -13.17 -13.35
N ASP A 38 -3.38 -13.47 -12.71
CA ASP A 38 -2.49 -14.54 -13.14
C ASP A 38 -3.14 -15.89 -12.76
N PRO A 39 -3.30 -16.86 -13.70
CA PRO A 39 -3.80 -18.19 -13.35
C PRO A 39 -2.98 -18.91 -12.27
N ALA A 40 -1.68 -18.64 -12.18
CA ALA A 40 -0.80 -19.21 -11.15
C ALA A 40 -0.93 -18.50 -9.78
N SER A 41 -1.50 -17.29 -9.75
CA SER A 41 -1.71 -16.51 -8.53
C SER A 41 -3.07 -15.81 -8.56
N PRO A 42 -4.16 -16.52 -8.22
CA PRO A 42 -5.50 -15.94 -8.23
C PRO A 42 -5.68 -14.83 -7.18
N ASN A 43 -6.30 -13.72 -7.57
CA ASN A 43 -6.57 -12.58 -6.68
C ASN A 43 -7.34 -12.96 -5.39
N SER A 44 -8.27 -13.92 -5.46
CA SER A 44 -9.04 -14.35 -4.29
C SER A 44 -8.24 -15.19 -3.29
N ALA A 45 -7.14 -15.83 -3.73
CA ALA A 45 -6.31 -16.66 -2.87
C ALA A 45 -5.50 -15.85 -1.84
N VAL A 46 -5.31 -14.55 -2.10
CA VAL A 46 -4.62 -13.61 -1.21
C VAL A 46 -5.56 -12.69 -0.45
N ALA A 47 -6.88 -12.92 -0.55
CA ALA A 47 -7.90 -12.12 0.10
C ALA A 47 -8.44 -12.80 1.36
N TYR A 48 -8.59 -12.02 2.43
CA TYR A 48 -9.17 -12.46 3.69
C TYR A 48 -10.34 -11.53 4.05
N ILE A 49 -11.50 -12.12 4.31
CA ILE A 49 -12.69 -11.45 4.80
C ILE A 49 -13.06 -11.97 6.19
N PRO A 50 -13.92 -11.27 6.97
CA PRO A 50 -14.24 -11.64 8.35
C PRO A 50 -14.78 -13.07 8.55
N THR A 51 -15.34 -13.71 7.53
CA THR A 51 -15.81 -15.10 7.61
C THR A 51 -14.68 -16.12 7.48
N ASN A 52 -13.48 -15.74 7.01
CA ASN A 52 -12.31 -16.62 7.04
C ASN A 52 -11.80 -16.76 8.48
N SER A 53 -11.56 -17.99 8.93
CA SER A 53 -11.02 -18.26 10.28
C SER A 53 -9.65 -17.62 10.54
N SER A 54 -8.87 -17.38 9.48
CA SER A 54 -7.56 -16.74 9.54
C SER A 54 -7.59 -15.21 9.59
N PHE A 55 -8.73 -14.57 9.29
CA PHE A 55 -8.83 -13.12 9.13
C PHE A 55 -8.27 -12.34 10.33
N THR A 56 -8.75 -12.67 11.54
CA THR A 56 -8.32 -12.01 12.77
C THR A 56 -6.83 -12.20 13.03
N THR A 57 -6.29 -13.39 12.77
CA THR A 57 -4.87 -13.70 12.95
C THR A 57 -4.01 -12.91 11.96
N VAL A 58 -4.40 -12.86 10.68
CA VAL A 58 -3.71 -12.09 9.64
C VAL A 58 -3.74 -10.60 9.99
N LEU A 59 -4.90 -10.07 10.40
CA LEU A 59 -5.04 -8.67 10.80
C LEU A 59 -4.09 -8.31 11.95
N ARG A 60 -4.12 -9.09 13.03
CA ARG A 60 -3.38 -8.83 14.27
C ARG A 60 -1.87 -9.07 14.16
N SER A 61 -1.44 -9.90 13.22
CA SER A 61 0.00 -10.19 13.00
C SER A 61 0.86 -8.95 12.72
N ARG A 62 0.24 -7.84 12.29
CA ARG A 62 0.87 -6.56 11.95
C ARG A 62 0.15 -5.38 12.61
N ILE A 63 -0.25 -5.52 13.87
CA ILE A 63 -0.69 -4.43 14.75
C ILE A 63 0.29 -4.34 15.93
N PRO A 64 1.43 -3.65 15.77
CA PRO A 64 2.41 -3.50 16.84
C PRO A 64 1.88 -2.63 17.99
N ASN A 65 1.09 -1.60 17.68
CA ASN A 65 0.49 -0.73 18.69
C ASN A 65 -0.87 -1.28 19.15
N LEU A 66 -0.86 -2.04 20.25
CA LEU A 66 -2.05 -2.69 20.81
C LEU A 66 -3.14 -1.72 21.29
N ARG A 67 -2.87 -0.40 21.36
CA ARG A 67 -3.92 0.62 21.58
C ARG A 67 -5.04 0.50 20.54
N PHE A 68 -4.72 0.01 19.35
CA PHE A 68 -5.62 -0.15 18.21
C PHE A 68 -6.12 -1.58 18.00
N ASP A 69 -5.78 -2.54 18.87
CA ASP A 69 -6.36 -3.89 18.87
C ASP A 69 -7.51 -4.02 19.89
N LYS A 70 -8.45 -3.07 19.84
CA LYS A 70 -9.64 -3.11 20.70
C LYS A 70 -10.84 -3.64 19.91
N PRO A 71 -11.83 -4.25 20.58
CA PRO A 71 -13.11 -4.60 19.94
C PRO A 71 -13.81 -3.39 19.30
N THR A 72 -13.63 -2.20 19.89
CA THR A 72 -14.22 -0.94 19.40
C THR A 72 -13.45 -0.30 18.25
N THR A 73 -12.21 -0.72 17.96
CA THR A 73 -11.45 -0.17 16.84
C THR A 73 -12.07 -0.66 15.53
N PRO A 74 -12.39 0.23 14.56
CA PRO A 74 -12.90 -0.17 13.27
C PRO A 74 -12.00 -1.22 12.59
N LYS A 75 -12.63 -2.22 11.96
CA LYS A 75 -11.94 -3.33 11.29
C LYS A 75 -12.16 -3.22 9.78
N PRO A 76 -11.18 -3.63 8.96
CA PRO A 76 -11.34 -3.57 7.51
C PRO A 76 -12.40 -4.58 7.04
N LEU A 77 -13.04 -4.27 5.91
CA LEU A 77 -13.95 -5.20 5.23
C LEU A 77 -13.20 -6.42 4.67
N ALA A 78 -11.96 -6.21 4.24
CA ALA A 78 -11.10 -7.24 3.69
C ALA A 78 -9.62 -6.90 3.92
N ILE A 79 -8.76 -7.91 3.78
CA ILE A 79 -7.31 -7.77 3.70
C ILE A 79 -6.88 -8.43 2.40
N VAL A 80 -6.09 -7.74 1.59
CA VAL A 80 -5.44 -8.31 0.40
C VAL A 80 -3.95 -8.41 0.70
N ALA A 81 -3.42 -9.61 0.92
CA ALA A 81 -2.01 -9.86 1.16
C ALA A 81 -1.25 -9.97 -0.18
N ALA A 82 -1.06 -8.83 -0.84
CA ALA A 82 -0.48 -8.75 -2.16
C ALA A 82 0.93 -9.36 -2.20
N ALA A 83 1.19 -10.13 -3.25
CA ALA A 83 2.45 -10.83 -3.50
C ALA A 83 3.00 -10.55 -4.91
N THR A 84 2.24 -9.83 -5.72
CA THR A 84 2.55 -9.49 -7.11
C THR A 84 1.97 -8.11 -7.42
N TRP A 85 2.46 -7.47 -8.48
CA TRP A 85 1.90 -6.22 -8.98
C TRP A 85 0.44 -6.35 -9.42
N THR A 86 0.05 -7.50 -9.96
CA THR A 86 -1.33 -7.75 -10.42
C THR A 86 -2.32 -7.78 -9.26
N HIS A 87 -1.94 -8.33 -8.10
CA HIS A 87 -2.76 -8.26 -6.88
C HIS A 87 -3.02 -6.81 -6.44
N ILE A 88 -2.00 -5.94 -6.54
CA ILE A 88 -2.12 -4.51 -6.23
C ILE A 88 -3.10 -3.84 -7.20
N GLN A 89 -2.93 -4.06 -8.50
CA GLN A 89 -3.81 -3.48 -9.53
C GLN A 89 -5.27 -3.93 -9.33
N ALA A 90 -5.51 -5.22 -9.09
CA ALA A 90 -6.84 -5.76 -8.84
C ALA A 90 -7.49 -5.13 -7.60
N ALA A 91 -6.74 -5.02 -6.49
CA ALA A 91 -7.22 -4.38 -5.28
C ALA A 91 -7.58 -2.90 -5.50
N LEU A 92 -6.75 -2.14 -6.23
CA LEU A 92 -7.05 -0.74 -6.58
C LEU A 92 -8.23 -0.61 -7.55
N GLY A 93 -8.40 -1.56 -8.48
CA GLY A 93 -9.58 -1.65 -9.34
C GLY A 93 -10.87 -1.77 -8.52
N CYS A 94 -10.88 -2.68 -7.55
CA CYS A 94 -12.01 -2.87 -6.65
C CYS A 94 -12.23 -1.71 -5.68
N ALA A 95 -11.16 -1.05 -5.23
CA ALA A 95 -11.27 0.17 -4.44
C ALA A 95 -12.11 1.23 -5.16
N ARG A 96 -11.84 1.43 -6.46
CA ARG A 96 -12.59 2.38 -7.30
C ARG A 96 -14.02 1.92 -7.57
N GLU A 97 -14.21 0.67 -7.99
CA GLU A 97 -15.54 0.12 -8.31
C GLU A 97 -16.48 0.17 -7.10
N LEU A 98 -15.97 -0.13 -5.90
CA LEU A 98 -16.77 -0.27 -4.68
C LEU A 98 -16.73 0.98 -3.78
N SER A 99 -16.03 2.04 -4.22
CA SER A 99 -15.85 3.28 -3.46
C SER A 99 -15.27 3.05 -2.05
N LEU A 100 -14.29 2.15 -1.93
CA LEU A 100 -13.66 1.78 -0.67
C LEU A 100 -12.34 2.52 -0.47
N GLN A 101 -12.10 2.96 0.76
CA GLN A 101 -10.79 3.51 1.12
C GLN A 101 -9.75 2.39 1.21
N VAL A 102 -8.56 2.65 0.66
CA VAL A 102 -7.40 1.77 0.78
C VAL A 102 -6.57 2.21 1.98
N ARG A 103 -6.22 1.28 2.87
CA ARG A 103 -5.11 1.46 3.82
C ARG A 103 -3.97 0.54 3.41
N ILE A 104 -2.83 1.11 3.07
CA ILE A 104 -1.65 0.35 2.69
C ILE A 104 -0.92 -0.03 3.97
N ARG A 105 -0.49 -1.29 4.08
CA ARG A 105 0.28 -1.76 5.23
C ARG A 105 1.49 -2.53 4.77
N SER A 106 2.66 -2.05 5.16
CA SER A 106 3.92 -2.80 5.07
C SER A 106 4.19 -3.48 6.43
N GLY A 107 5.03 -2.90 7.28
CA GLY A 107 5.35 -3.46 8.60
C GLY A 107 4.31 -3.20 9.70
N GLY A 108 3.33 -2.31 9.46
CA GLY A 108 2.31 -1.94 10.45
C GLY A 108 2.79 -1.03 11.59
N HIS A 109 3.99 -0.46 11.49
CA HIS A 109 4.61 0.37 12.54
C HIS A 109 4.11 1.82 12.61
N ASP A 110 3.02 2.15 11.94
CA ASP A 110 2.40 3.46 12.08
C ASP A 110 1.94 3.65 13.54
N PHE A 111 2.44 4.71 14.19
CA PHE A 111 2.20 4.97 15.61
C PHE A 111 0.73 5.29 15.93
N GLU A 112 -0.02 5.76 14.94
CA GLU A 112 -1.44 6.09 15.05
C GLU A 112 -2.35 5.03 14.39
N GLY A 113 -1.77 3.89 13.99
CA GLY A 113 -2.49 2.78 13.36
C GLY A 113 -3.16 3.13 12.04
N LEU A 114 -2.68 4.15 11.31
CA LEU A 114 -3.28 4.65 10.07
C LEU A 114 -3.22 3.63 8.92
N SER A 115 -2.30 2.67 8.97
CA SER A 115 -2.16 1.59 7.97
C SER A 115 -3.19 0.47 8.12
N TYR A 116 -3.97 0.43 9.20
CA TYR A 116 -4.93 -0.63 9.47
C TYR A 116 -6.21 -0.17 10.18
N THR A 117 -6.44 1.14 10.28
CA THR A 117 -7.67 1.72 10.83
C THR A 117 -8.20 2.82 9.92
N SER A 118 -9.52 3.00 9.91
CA SER A 118 -10.19 4.11 9.26
C SER A 118 -11.54 4.40 9.92
N THR A 119 -12.03 5.62 9.73
CA THR A 119 -13.38 6.06 10.14
C THR A 119 -14.44 5.80 9.07
N VAL A 120 -14.05 5.41 7.86
CA VAL A 120 -14.94 5.07 6.74
C VAL A 120 -14.71 3.62 6.30
N PRO A 121 -15.64 2.99 5.57
CA PRO A 121 -15.44 1.65 5.02
C PRO A 121 -14.13 1.55 4.23
N PHE A 122 -13.31 0.56 4.57
CA PHE A 122 -11.97 0.41 4.05
C PHE A 122 -11.57 -1.05 3.96
N PHE A 123 -10.53 -1.32 3.18
CA PHE A 123 -9.79 -2.58 3.22
C PHE A 123 -8.30 -2.30 3.43
N VAL A 124 -7.57 -3.31 3.89
CA VAL A 124 -6.12 -3.23 4.02
C VAL A 124 -5.47 -3.89 2.80
N LEU A 125 -4.66 -3.14 2.07
CA LEU A 125 -3.71 -3.68 1.10
C LEU A 125 -2.41 -3.97 1.84
N ASP A 126 -2.23 -5.23 2.21
CA ASP A 126 -1.09 -5.70 3.00
C ASP A 126 0.02 -6.18 2.06
N MET A 127 1.16 -5.50 2.12
CA MET A 127 2.30 -5.75 1.26
C MET A 127 3.19 -6.88 1.78
N PHE A 128 2.90 -7.46 2.95
CA PHE A 128 3.82 -8.39 3.61
C PHE A 128 4.22 -9.60 2.75
N SER A 129 3.46 -10.03 1.76
CA SER A 129 3.87 -11.12 0.85
C SER A 129 4.71 -10.66 -0.34
N PHE A 130 4.74 -9.36 -0.65
CA PHE A 130 5.59 -8.74 -1.66
C PHE A 130 6.88 -8.26 -1.00
N ARG A 131 7.82 -9.19 -0.76
CA ARG A 131 8.94 -9.01 0.19
C ARG A 131 10.31 -9.45 -0.34
N ASN A 132 10.51 -9.56 -1.65
CA ASN A 132 11.80 -9.99 -2.17
C ASN A 132 12.89 -8.96 -1.87
N VAL A 133 14.13 -9.44 -1.71
CA VAL A 133 15.33 -8.63 -1.51
C VAL A 133 16.42 -9.21 -2.39
N ASP A 134 16.78 -8.49 -3.44
CA ASP A 134 17.86 -8.87 -4.36
C ASP A 134 19.02 -7.89 -4.21
N VAL A 135 20.23 -8.40 -3.95
CA VAL A 135 21.41 -7.61 -3.60
C VAL A 135 22.49 -7.81 -4.65
N ASN A 136 22.90 -6.72 -5.27
CA ASN A 136 24.01 -6.67 -6.20
C ASN A 136 25.23 -6.03 -5.53
N VAL A 137 26.19 -6.88 -5.15
CA VAL A 137 27.42 -6.44 -4.46
C VAL A 137 28.33 -5.64 -5.38
N THR A 138 28.37 -5.97 -6.68
CA THR A 138 29.23 -5.30 -7.65
C THR A 138 28.82 -3.84 -7.83
N ASP A 139 27.53 -3.58 -7.92
CA ASP A 139 26.99 -2.22 -8.12
C ASP A 139 26.72 -1.50 -6.79
N GLY A 140 26.79 -2.21 -5.66
CA GLY A 140 26.47 -1.65 -4.35
C GLY A 140 24.99 -1.28 -4.20
N THR A 141 24.09 -2.00 -4.88
CA THR A 141 22.66 -1.72 -4.90
C THR A 141 21.83 -2.92 -4.43
N ALA A 142 20.58 -2.66 -4.05
CA ALA A 142 19.60 -3.70 -3.75
C ALA A 142 18.21 -3.29 -4.24
N TRP A 143 17.48 -4.26 -4.80
CA TRP A 143 16.05 -4.12 -5.05
C TRP A 143 15.28 -4.75 -3.89
N VAL A 144 14.39 -3.97 -3.26
CA VAL A 144 13.72 -4.34 -2.01
C VAL A 144 12.23 -4.07 -2.16
N ASP A 145 11.43 -5.13 -2.12
CA ASP A 145 9.98 -4.97 -2.21
C ASP A 145 9.41 -4.35 -0.94
N ALA A 146 8.29 -3.62 -1.09
CA ALA A 146 7.71 -2.80 -0.03
C ALA A 146 7.33 -3.56 1.24
N GLY A 147 7.08 -4.87 1.15
CA GLY A 147 6.72 -5.73 2.28
C GLY A 147 7.90 -6.29 3.07
N ALA A 148 9.13 -6.19 2.55
CA ALA A 148 10.32 -6.63 3.27
C ALA A 148 10.55 -5.75 4.50
N THR A 149 11.11 -6.35 5.54
CA THR A 149 11.52 -5.63 6.75
C THR A 149 12.96 -5.14 6.66
N THR A 150 13.29 -4.10 7.43
CA THR A 150 14.69 -3.64 7.57
C THR A 150 15.61 -4.74 8.07
N GLY A 151 15.14 -5.63 8.94
CA GLY A 151 15.90 -6.81 9.39
C GLY A 151 16.21 -7.79 8.27
N GLU A 152 15.23 -8.09 7.41
CA GLU A 152 15.46 -8.92 6.22
C GLU A 152 16.45 -8.26 5.26
N LEU A 153 16.33 -6.95 5.03
CA LEU A 153 17.29 -6.19 4.21
C LEU A 153 18.72 -6.29 4.77
N TYR A 154 18.91 -6.01 6.07
CA TYR A 154 20.22 -6.08 6.71
C TYR A 154 20.81 -7.48 6.61
N TYR A 155 19.99 -8.50 6.85
CA TYR A 155 20.42 -9.89 6.80
C TYR A 155 20.88 -10.29 5.38
N ARG A 156 20.10 -9.94 4.35
CA ARG A 156 20.42 -10.27 2.94
C ARG A 156 21.68 -9.55 2.44
N ILE A 157 21.93 -8.31 2.88
CA ILE A 157 23.19 -7.62 2.60
C ILE A 157 24.35 -8.36 3.27
N ALA A 158 24.21 -8.71 4.56
CA ALA A 158 25.25 -9.38 5.32
C ALA A 158 25.60 -10.78 4.77
N GLU A 159 24.63 -11.52 4.24
CA GLU A 159 24.87 -12.80 3.55
C GLU A 159 25.77 -12.66 2.32
N LYS A 160 25.74 -11.50 1.66
CA LYS A 160 26.47 -11.24 0.41
C LYS A 160 27.79 -10.51 0.63
N SER A 161 27.92 -9.72 1.69
CA SER A 161 29.12 -8.94 1.99
C SER A 161 29.20 -8.54 3.46
N ASN A 162 30.39 -8.64 4.05
CA ASN A 162 30.68 -8.20 5.42
C ASN A 162 31.12 -6.73 5.52
N VAL A 163 31.18 -6.00 4.40
CA VAL A 163 31.60 -4.59 4.34
C VAL A 163 30.50 -3.65 3.82
N LEU A 164 29.36 -4.19 3.38
CA LEU A 164 28.21 -3.41 2.93
C LEU A 164 27.15 -3.32 4.04
N GLY A 165 26.37 -2.24 4.00
CA GLY A 165 25.25 -1.98 4.89
C GLY A 165 24.35 -0.88 4.33
N PHE A 166 23.18 -0.68 4.91
CA PHE A 166 22.22 0.34 4.46
C PHE A 166 21.72 1.19 5.64
N PRO A 167 21.71 2.54 5.54
CA PRO A 167 21.27 3.43 6.62
C PRO A 167 19.75 3.43 6.76
N ALA A 168 19.23 2.63 7.68
CA ALA A 168 17.81 2.58 8.05
C ALA A 168 17.61 2.42 9.56
N GLY A 169 16.36 2.23 9.98
CA GLY A 169 15.95 2.21 11.38
C GLY A 169 16.53 1.07 12.21
N LEU A 170 16.58 1.29 13.52
CA LEU A 170 17.10 0.29 14.47
C LEU A 170 16.18 -0.93 14.63
N CYS A 171 14.87 -0.71 14.60
CA CYS A 171 13.88 -1.78 14.77
C CYS A 171 13.89 -2.68 13.51
N THR A 172 14.05 -3.99 13.70
CA THR A 172 14.20 -4.96 12.61
C THR A 172 12.89 -5.33 11.91
N THR A 173 11.75 -5.03 12.52
CA THR A 173 10.41 -5.34 11.98
C THR A 173 9.75 -4.16 11.27
N LEU A 174 10.48 -3.05 11.08
CA LEU A 174 10.00 -1.92 10.28
C LEU A 174 9.88 -2.38 8.84
N GLY A 175 8.72 -2.15 8.23
CA GLY A 175 8.53 -2.46 6.82
C GLY A 175 9.11 -1.36 5.93
N VAL A 176 9.83 -1.76 4.89
CA VAL A 176 10.60 -0.86 4.01
C VAL A 176 9.69 0.16 3.33
N GLY A 177 8.49 -0.23 2.89
CA GLY A 177 7.55 0.67 2.20
C GLY A 177 7.25 1.96 2.98
N GLY A 178 6.76 1.83 4.23
CA GLY A 178 6.47 2.99 5.07
C GLY A 178 7.75 3.68 5.57
N HIS A 179 8.78 2.91 5.92
CA HIS A 179 10.01 3.45 6.49
C HIS A 179 10.78 4.34 5.49
N PHE A 180 10.95 3.87 4.25
CA PHE A 180 11.72 4.59 3.23
C PHE A 180 10.91 5.74 2.62
N SER A 181 9.58 5.62 2.58
CA SER A 181 8.75 6.70 2.07
C SER A 181 8.55 7.85 3.06
N GLY A 182 8.81 7.64 4.35
CA GLY A 182 8.69 8.64 5.41
C GLY A 182 10.01 9.24 5.91
N GLY A 183 11.16 8.90 5.31
CA GLY A 183 12.47 9.36 5.80
C GLY A 183 13.41 8.19 6.11
N GLY A 184 13.17 7.56 7.25
CA GLY A 184 13.97 6.45 7.74
C GLY A 184 15.29 6.91 8.37
N TYR A 185 15.24 7.21 9.67
CA TYR A 185 16.42 7.58 10.45
C TYR A 185 17.00 6.37 11.18
N GLY A 186 18.30 6.40 11.48
CA GLY A 186 18.98 5.31 12.19
C GLY A 186 20.38 5.68 12.65
N THR A 187 21.11 4.68 13.17
CA THR A 187 22.43 4.87 13.80
C THR A 187 23.50 5.39 12.83
N MET A 188 23.36 5.10 11.53
CA MET A 188 24.31 5.54 10.51
C MET A 188 23.99 6.91 9.90
N MET A 189 22.90 7.56 10.33
CA MET A 189 22.39 8.77 9.64
C MET A 189 23.37 9.95 9.65
N ARG A 190 24.19 10.08 10.70
CA ARG A 190 25.19 11.16 10.78
C ARG A 190 26.28 11.04 9.73
N LYS A 191 26.51 9.83 9.20
CA LYS A 191 27.53 9.55 8.18
C LYS A 191 26.94 9.47 6.78
N TYR A 192 25.74 8.88 6.63
CA TYR A 192 25.17 8.56 5.32
C TYR A 192 23.78 9.16 5.04
N GLY A 193 23.24 9.99 5.94
CA GLY A 193 21.90 10.56 5.79
C GLY A 193 20.76 9.58 6.12
N LEU A 194 19.53 9.93 5.74
CA LEU A 194 18.35 9.11 5.92
C LEU A 194 18.29 7.96 4.89
N SER A 195 17.39 7.00 5.09
CA SER A 195 17.15 5.94 4.10
C SER A 195 16.78 6.52 2.73
N VAL A 196 15.92 7.55 2.67
CA VAL A 196 15.49 8.16 1.41
C VAL A 196 16.63 8.80 0.62
N ASP A 197 17.64 9.31 1.32
CA ASP A 197 18.80 9.97 0.69
C ASP A 197 19.62 8.96 -0.13
N ASN A 198 19.44 7.66 0.17
CA ASN A 198 20.16 6.55 -0.45
C ASN A 198 19.27 5.73 -1.41
N VAL A 199 18.03 6.16 -1.67
CA VAL A 199 17.14 5.53 -2.66
C VAL A 199 17.47 6.06 -4.05
N VAL A 200 17.90 5.17 -4.95
CA VAL A 200 18.33 5.51 -6.33
C VAL A 200 17.27 5.25 -7.40
N GLY A 201 16.25 4.45 -7.08
CA GLY A 201 15.14 4.09 -7.94
C GLY A 201 14.00 3.46 -7.13
N SER A 202 12.84 3.27 -7.75
CA SER A 202 11.67 2.66 -7.11
C SER A 202 10.72 2.13 -8.18
N GLY A 203 9.77 1.29 -7.79
CA GLY A 203 8.58 0.99 -8.57
C GLY A 203 7.33 1.44 -7.81
N ILE A 204 6.33 1.96 -8.53
CA ILE A 204 5.07 2.44 -7.95
C ILE A 204 3.87 1.98 -8.78
N VAL A 205 2.71 1.89 -8.13
CA VAL A 205 1.41 1.78 -8.79
C VAL A 205 0.63 3.07 -8.54
N ASP A 206 0.17 3.74 -9.59
CA ASP A 206 -0.63 4.95 -9.42
C ASP A 206 -2.11 4.66 -9.14
N SER A 207 -2.88 5.72 -8.88
CA SER A 207 -4.31 5.62 -8.57
C SER A 207 -5.16 5.03 -9.69
N ASN A 208 -4.66 4.99 -10.93
CA ASN A 208 -5.33 4.36 -12.08
C ASN A 208 -4.95 2.88 -12.22
N GLY A 209 -3.96 2.42 -11.45
CA GLY A 209 -3.42 1.07 -11.56
C GLY A 209 -2.28 0.96 -12.57
N ASN A 210 -1.70 2.07 -13.05
CA ASN A 210 -0.53 1.99 -13.92
C ASN A 210 0.70 1.59 -13.11
N ILE A 211 1.47 0.63 -13.61
CA ILE A 211 2.72 0.18 -12.99
C ILE A 211 3.88 0.95 -13.62
N PHE A 212 4.69 1.57 -12.78
CA PHE A 212 5.98 2.14 -13.14
C PHE A 212 7.04 1.32 -12.42
N THR A 213 7.93 0.66 -13.17
CA THR A 213 8.92 -0.27 -12.61
C THR A 213 10.27 0.38 -12.32
N ASP A 214 10.43 1.65 -12.70
CA ASP A 214 11.68 2.37 -12.54
C ASP A 214 11.46 3.89 -12.40
N ARG A 215 12.54 4.59 -12.06
CA ARG A 215 12.56 6.05 -11.89
C ARG A 215 12.20 6.81 -13.16
N VAL A 216 12.67 6.35 -14.32
CA VAL A 216 12.49 7.04 -15.60
C VAL A 216 11.02 7.05 -15.98
N SER A 217 10.37 5.89 -15.89
CA SER A 217 8.96 5.71 -16.23
C SER A 217 8.03 6.47 -15.27
N MET A 218 8.35 6.57 -13.97
CA MET A 218 7.49 7.32 -13.03
C MET A 218 7.66 8.84 -13.08
N GLY A 219 8.79 9.33 -13.59
CA GLY A 219 9.13 10.75 -13.61
C GLY A 219 9.65 11.29 -12.27
N GLU A 220 10.44 12.37 -12.37
CA GLU A 220 11.19 12.92 -11.24
C GLU A 220 10.32 13.50 -10.13
N ASP A 221 9.18 14.14 -10.45
CA ASP A 221 8.31 14.73 -9.44
C ASP A 221 7.72 13.67 -8.50
N ARG A 222 7.28 12.54 -9.07
CA ARG A 222 6.78 11.41 -8.28
C ARG A 222 7.90 10.78 -7.48
N PHE A 223 9.06 10.57 -8.11
CA PHE A 223 10.23 10.02 -7.44
C PHE A 223 10.74 10.89 -6.28
N TRP A 224 10.66 12.21 -6.41
CA TRP A 224 10.94 13.14 -5.32
C TRP A 224 9.90 13.04 -4.21
N ALA A 225 8.60 13.06 -4.56
CA ALA A 225 7.51 13.06 -3.58
C ALA A 225 7.51 11.81 -2.69
N ILE A 226 7.77 10.63 -3.25
CA ILE A 226 7.76 9.37 -2.47
C ILE A 226 8.97 9.22 -1.54
N ARG A 227 10.00 10.07 -1.66
CA ARG A 227 11.20 10.03 -0.82
C ARG A 227 11.08 11.01 0.35
N GLY A 228 10.16 10.72 1.27
CA GLY A 228 9.92 11.50 2.50
C GLY A 228 8.53 12.11 2.60
N GLY A 229 7.74 12.11 1.52
CA GLY A 229 6.37 12.64 1.52
C GLY A 229 5.32 11.72 2.13
N GLY A 230 5.68 10.48 2.52
CA GLY A 230 4.77 9.49 3.11
C GLY A 230 3.85 8.83 2.07
N ALA A 231 4.34 7.75 1.45
CA ALA A 231 3.62 7.06 0.37
C ALA A 231 2.91 5.77 0.83
N ALA A 232 3.26 5.21 1.98
CA ALA A 232 2.76 3.93 2.48
C ALA A 232 2.61 3.89 4.01
#